data_AF-A0A6B0D002-F1
#
_entry.id   AF-A0A6B0D002-F1
#
_cell.length_a   1.000
_cell.length_b   1.000
_cell.length_c   1.000
_cell.angle_alpha   90.00
_cell.angle_beta   90.00
_cell.angle_gamma   90.00
#
_symmetry.space_group_name_H-M   'P 1'
#
loop_
_entity.id
_entity.type
_entity.pdbx_description
1 polymer ?
#
loop_
_entity_poly.entity_id
_entity_poly.type
_entity_poly.pdbx_seq_one_letter_code
_entity_poly.pdbx_strand_id
1 'polypeptide(L)'
;MTNYTVDTLNLGKFITESGEVIDNLRLRYEHVGYHGQPLVVVCHALTGNHLTYGTDDYPGWWREIIDGGYIPIHDYQFLTFDVIGSPFGS
;
A
#
# COMPACT_ATOMS: atom_id res chain seq x y z
N MET A 1 6.02 -18.17 -5.78
CA MET A 1 6.08 -16.75 -6.16
C MET A 1 4.95 -16.07 -5.44
N THR A 2 5.26 -15.18 -4.51
CA THR A 2 4.25 -14.36 -3.83
C THR A 2 3.55 -13.49 -4.86
N ASN A 3 2.21 -13.37 -4.79
CA ASN A 3 1.52 -12.47 -5.71
C ASN A 3 1.89 -11.03 -5.35
N TYR A 4 2.20 -10.23 -6.36
CA TYR A 4 2.58 -8.82 -6.23
C TYR A 4 1.68 -7.99 -7.15
N THR A 5 0.96 -7.03 -6.57
CA THR A 5 0.03 -6.17 -7.31
C THR A 5 0.25 -4.72 -6.93
N VAL A 6 0.43 -3.86 -7.93
CA VAL A 6 0.36 -2.40 -7.78
C VAL A 6 -0.69 -1.88 -8.75
N ASP A 7 -1.75 -1.28 -8.23
CA ASP A 7 -2.87 -0.82 -9.04
C ASP A 7 -3.56 0.40 -8.38
N THR A 8 -4.54 1.00 -9.06
CA THR A 8 -5.30 2.14 -8.56
C THR A 8 -6.78 1.83 -8.51
N LEU A 9 -7.37 1.94 -7.33
CA LEU A 9 -8.81 1.90 -7.16
C LEU A 9 -9.42 3.25 -7.54
N ASN A 10 -10.63 3.24 -8.11
CA ASN A 10 -11.50 4.40 -8.22
C ASN A 10 -12.74 4.15 -7.35
N LEU A 11 -12.90 4.97 -6.31
CA LEU A 11 -13.92 4.78 -5.28
C LEU A 11 -15.08 5.80 -5.38
N GLY A 12 -15.07 6.63 -6.43
CA GLY A 12 -16.11 7.64 -6.65
C GLY A 12 -16.03 8.81 -5.68
N LYS A 13 -17.19 9.36 -5.32
CA LYS A 13 -17.29 10.62 -4.58
C LYS A 13 -16.83 10.47 -3.13
N PHE A 14 -15.89 11.31 -2.72
CA PHE A 14 -15.43 11.46 -1.34
C PHE A 14 -15.66 12.89 -0.85
N ILE A 15 -16.14 13.04 0.38
CA ILE A 15 -16.36 14.34 1.02
C ILE A 15 -15.39 14.44 2.19
N THR A 16 -14.56 15.47 2.20
CA THR A 16 -13.58 15.70 3.27
C THR A 16 -14.26 16.22 4.54
N GLU A 17 -13.52 16.25 5.65
CA GLU A 17 -14.01 16.87 6.89
C GLU A 17 -14.30 18.38 6.72
N SER A 18 -13.58 19.06 5.83
CA SER A 18 -13.84 20.48 5.45
C SER A 18 -15.11 20.66 4.59
N GLY A 19 -15.74 19.58 4.13
CA GLY A 19 -16.88 19.61 3.22
C GLY A 19 -16.50 19.78 1.75
N GLU A 20 -15.20 19.76 1.41
CA GLU A 20 -14.74 19.72 0.02
C GLU A 20 -15.01 18.35 -0.60
N VAL A 21 -15.12 18.32 -1.93
CA VAL A 21 -15.52 17.12 -2.67
C VAL A 21 -14.44 16.70 -3.64
N ILE A 22 -14.10 15.41 -3.62
CA ILE A 22 -13.31 14.72 -4.65
C ILE A 22 -14.25 13.78 -5.39
N ASP A 23 -14.60 14.07 -6.65
CA ASP A 23 -15.63 13.31 -7.39
C ASP A 23 -15.21 11.87 -7.75
N ASN A 24 -13.92 11.66 -7.96
CA ASN A 24 -13.33 10.36 -8.30
C ASN A 24 -12.11 10.12 -7.43
N LEU A 25 -12.33 9.78 -6.16
CA LEU A 25 -11.26 9.39 -5.25
C LEU A 25 -10.50 8.20 -5.83
N ARG A 26 -9.20 8.40 -6.03
CA ARG A 26 -8.28 7.35 -6.46
C ARG A 26 -7.37 6.99 -5.31
N LEU A 27 -7.13 5.69 -5.14
CA LEU A 27 -6.15 5.20 -4.18
C LEU A 27 -5.22 4.23 -4.89
N ARG A 28 -3.96 4.67 -5.06
CA ARG A 28 -2.87 3.80 -5.49
C ARG A 28 -2.48 2.91 -4.32
N TYR A 29 -2.27 1.62 -4.58
CA TYR A 29 -1.92 0.65 -3.54
C TYR A 29 -0.91 -0.37 -4.01
N GLU A 30 -0.23 -0.98 -3.03
CA GLU A 30 0.54 -2.20 -3.20
C GLU A 30 -0.11 -3.31 -2.35
N HIS A 31 -0.31 -4.49 -2.95
CA HIS A 31 -0.72 -5.70 -2.25
C HIS A 31 0.28 -6.82 -2.54
N VAL A 32 0.76 -7.46 -1.48
CA VAL A 32 1.72 -8.56 -1.56
C VAL A 32 1.32 -9.69 -0.62
N GLY A 33 1.20 -10.91 -1.15
CA GLY A 33 0.86 -12.08 -0.36
C GLY A 33 -0.06 -13.04 -1.07
N TYR A 34 -0.62 -13.97 -0.33
CA TYR A 34 -1.61 -14.94 -0.78
C TYR A 34 -2.94 -14.72 -0.08
N HIS A 35 -4.02 -15.02 -0.80
CA HIS A 35 -5.36 -15.02 -0.24
C HIS A 35 -5.46 -15.94 0.98
N GLY A 36 -6.09 -15.45 2.05
CA GLY A 36 -6.30 -16.20 3.30
C GLY A 36 -5.21 -16.03 4.35
N GLN A 37 -4.07 -15.40 4.03
CA GLN A 37 -3.08 -15.04 5.05
C GLN A 37 -3.61 -13.91 5.98
N PRO A 38 -3.18 -13.84 7.24
CA PRO A 38 -3.38 -12.68 8.10
C PRO A 38 -2.94 -11.37 7.43
N LEU A 39 -3.80 -10.35 7.51
CA LEU A 39 -3.57 -9.06 6.85
C LEU A 39 -2.82 -8.09 7.76
N VAL A 40 -1.75 -7.52 7.22
CA VAL A 40 -1.01 -6.39 7.78
C VAL A 40 -1.30 -5.17 6.92
N VAL A 41 -1.78 -4.10 7.54
CA VAL A 41 -1.96 -2.81 6.88
C VAL A 41 -0.85 -1.87 7.34
N VAL A 42 -0.02 -1.41 6.41
CA VAL A 42 1.04 -0.45 6.71
C VAL A 42 0.54 0.95 6.35
N CYS A 43 0.63 1.88 7.30
CA CYS A 43 0.39 3.29 7.08
C CYS A 43 1.75 3.98 6.94
N HIS A 44 2.08 4.49 5.75
CA HIS A 44 3.37 5.12 5.52
C HIS A 44 3.47 6.52 6.17
N ALA A 45 4.69 6.98 6.38
CA ALA A 45 4.99 8.33 6.89
C ALA A 45 4.98 9.38 5.78
N LEU A 46 5.27 10.65 6.12
CA LEU A 46 5.09 11.81 5.23
C LEU A 46 5.76 11.71 3.85
N THR A 47 7.00 11.21 3.78
CA THR A 47 7.76 11.10 2.52
C THR A 47 7.78 9.66 1.97
N GLY A 48 7.03 8.76 2.60
CA GLY A 48 6.83 7.40 2.10
C GLY A 48 5.74 7.35 1.04
N ASN A 49 5.47 6.14 0.56
CA ASN A 49 4.37 5.86 -0.36
C ASN A 49 3.91 4.40 -0.20
N HIS A 50 3.02 3.95 -1.09
CA HIS A 50 2.46 2.59 -1.10
C HIS A 50 3.50 1.46 -1.25
N LEU A 51 4.71 1.71 -1.78
CA LEU A 51 5.71 0.66 -2.05
C LEU A 51 6.41 0.21 -0.76
N THR A 52 5.70 -0.61 0.02
CA THR A 52 6.16 -1.15 1.31
C THR A 52 7.13 -2.30 1.10
N TYR A 53 6.78 -3.23 0.22
CA TYR A 53 7.63 -4.36 -0.13
C TYR A 53 8.47 -4.08 -1.37
N GLY A 54 7.90 -3.43 -2.39
CA GLY A 54 8.57 -3.14 -3.64
C GLY A 54 8.96 -4.39 -4.43
N THR A 55 9.87 -4.22 -5.38
CA THR A 55 10.39 -5.29 -6.25
C THR A 55 11.81 -5.66 -5.85
N ASP A 56 12.36 -6.72 -6.43
CA ASP A 56 13.74 -7.11 -6.13
C ASP A 56 14.77 -6.09 -6.64
N ASP A 57 14.52 -5.47 -7.81
CA ASP A 57 15.39 -4.41 -8.36
C ASP A 57 15.19 -3.06 -7.65
N TYR A 58 13.99 -2.82 -7.11
CA TYR A 58 13.59 -1.59 -6.41
C TYR A 58 12.89 -1.95 -5.10
N PRO A 59 13.66 -2.29 -4.04
CA PRO A 59 13.10 -2.71 -2.77
C PRO A 59 12.29 -1.59 -2.12
N GLY A 60 11.16 -1.98 -1.51
CA GLY A 60 10.26 -1.05 -0.83
C GLY A 60 10.78 -0.62 0.54
N TRP A 61 10.09 0.37 1.11
CA TRP A 61 10.49 1.03 2.37
C TRP A 61 10.70 0.08 3.55
N TRP A 62 9.99 -1.04 3.58
CA TRP A 62 10.01 -2.02 4.68
C TRP A 62 10.62 -3.37 4.29
N ARG A 63 11.20 -3.49 3.09
CA ARG A 63 11.70 -4.77 2.55
C ARG A 63 12.65 -5.48 3.50
N GLU A 64 13.60 -4.76 4.10
CA GLU A 64 14.58 -5.34 5.04
C GLU A 64 13.94 -5.86 6.34
N ILE A 65 12.87 -5.23 6.83
CA ILE A 65 12.17 -5.66 8.04
C ILE A 65 11.38 -6.95 7.76
N ILE A 66 10.76 -7.02 6.59
CA ILE A 66 9.97 -8.17 6.14
C ILE A 66 10.89 -9.36 5.82
N ASP A 67 11.93 -9.15 5.03
CA ASP A 67 12.91 -10.19 4.66
C ASP A 67 13.78 -10.61 5.86
N GLY A 68 14.01 -9.70 6.82
CA GLY A 68 14.65 -9.99 8.10
C GLY A 68 13.81 -10.87 9.05
N GLY A 69 12.54 -11.14 8.70
CA GLY A 69 11.69 -12.09 9.42
C GLY A 69 11.02 -11.52 10.67
N TYR A 70 11.04 -10.21 10.91
CA TYR A 70 10.30 -9.59 12.02
C TYR A 70 8.78 -9.64 11.78
N ILE A 71 8.37 -9.50 10.53
CA ILE A 71 7.01 -9.72 10.05
C ILE A 71 7.08 -10.46 8.71
N PRO A 72 7.26 -11.79 8.76
CA PRO A 72 7.70 -12.53 7.58
C PRO A 72 6.60 -12.68 6.52
N ILE A 73 6.99 -12.55 5.25
CA ILE A 73 6.08 -12.65 4.10
C ILE A 73 5.45 -14.03 3.88
N HIS A 74 6.02 -15.08 4.49
CA HIS A 74 5.43 -16.42 4.43
C HIS A 74 4.22 -16.57 5.36
N ASP A 75 4.11 -15.74 6.40
CA ASP A 75 3.01 -15.80 7.37
C ASP A 75 1.94 -14.73 7.14
N TYR A 76 2.30 -13.60 6.52
CA TYR A 76 1.41 -12.44 6.36
C TYR A 76 1.22 -12.05 4.91
N GLN A 77 0.07 -11.42 4.63
CA GLN A 77 -0.13 -10.59 3.45
C GLN A 77 -0.13 -9.11 3.84
N PHE A 78 0.33 -8.25 2.94
CA PHE A 78 0.53 -6.83 3.15
C PHE A 78 -0.35 -6.02 2.20
N LEU A 79 -0.95 -4.97 2.74
CA LEU A 79 -1.66 -3.95 1.96
C LEU A 79 -1.21 -2.56 2.42
N THR A 80 -0.86 -1.72 1.46
CA THR A 80 -0.47 -0.34 1.71
C THR A 80 -1.09 0.57 0.67
N PHE A 81 -1.81 1.59 1.12
CA PHE A 81 -2.30 2.66 0.26
C PHE A 81 -1.33 3.84 0.28
N ASP A 82 -1.20 4.52 -0.85
CA ASP A 82 -0.61 5.85 -0.90
C ASP A 82 -1.67 6.83 -0.37
N VAL A 83 -1.33 7.66 0.61
CA VAL A 83 -2.30 8.58 1.24
C VAL A 83 -2.76 9.66 0.26
N ILE A 84 -4.01 10.10 0.37
CA ILE A 84 -4.56 11.18 -0.46
C ILE A 84 -3.71 12.45 -0.35
N GLY A 85 -3.37 13.06 -1.49
CA GLY A 85 -2.53 14.26 -1.54
C GLY A 85 -1.02 13.97 -1.62
N SER A 86 -0.62 12.71 -1.53
CA SER A 86 0.72 12.25 -1.88
C SER A 86 0.98 12.41 -3.39
N PRO A 87 2.19 12.76 -3.84
CA PRO A 87 2.50 12.87 -5.26
C PRO A 87 2.71 11.51 -5.96
N PHE A 88 2.53 10.38 -5.26
CA PHE A 88 2.88 9.04 -5.76
C PHE A 88 1.70 8.24 -6.33
N GLY A 89 0.50 8.82 -6.40
CA GLY A 89 -0.60 8.26 -7.19
C GLY A 89 -2.00 8.37 -6.60
N SER A 90 -2.15 8.85 -5.36
CA SER A 90 -3.46 9.05 -4.70
C SER A 90 -3.93 10.51 -4.67
#